data_AF-A0A847A3F6-F1
#
_entry.id   AF-A0A847A3F6-F1
#
_cell.length_a   1.000
_cell.length_b   1.000
_cell.length_c   1.000
_cell.angle_alpha   90.00
_cell.angle_beta   90.00
_cell.angle_gamma   90.00
#
_symmetry.space_group_name_H-M   'P 1'
#
loop_
_entity.id
_entity.type
_entity.pdbx_description
1 polymer ?
#
loop_
_entity_poly.entity_id
_entity_poly.type
_entity_poly.pdbx_seq_one_letter_code
_entity_poly.pdbx_strand_id
1 'polypeptide(L)'
;MAAAGIPESEWGYVDFIVSRESGWNPNATNSSSGACGLAQALPCSKIGGAGGYDPVTALAWQYSYVTNRYGGYAEAYAFWQDNHWY
;
A
#
# COMPACT_ATOMS: atom_id res chain seq x y z
N MET A 1 -6.91 6.82 5.60
CA MET A 1 -7.62 5.57 5.27
C MET A 1 -9.06 5.82 4.85
N ALA A 2 -9.90 6.47 5.66
CA ALA A 2 -11.28 6.84 5.25
C ALA A 2 -11.33 7.61 3.90
N ALA A 3 -10.49 8.65 3.74
CA ALA A 3 -10.41 9.42 2.49
C ALA A 3 -9.95 8.59 1.27
N ALA A 4 -9.28 7.47 1.50
CA ALA A 4 -8.86 6.53 0.46
C ALA A 4 -9.93 5.44 0.17
N GLY A 5 -11.11 5.53 0.81
CA GLY A 5 -12.21 4.58 0.64
C GLY A 5 -12.04 3.26 1.39
N ILE A 6 -11.09 3.16 2.32
CA ILE A 6 -10.80 1.92 3.05
C ILE A 6 -11.73 1.81 4.27
N PRO A 7 -12.51 0.72 4.41
CA PRO A 7 -13.36 0.48 5.57
C PRO A 7 -12.57 0.44 6.88
N GLU A 8 -13.16 0.95 7.96
CA GLU A 8 -12.52 0.97 9.29
C GLU A 8 -12.13 -0.44 9.79
N SER A 9 -12.91 -1.45 9.43
CA SER A 9 -12.63 -2.86 9.73
C SER A 9 -11.31 -3.37 9.14
N GLU A 10 -10.73 -2.67 8.14
CA GLU A 10 -9.48 -3.04 7.51
C GLU A 10 -8.26 -2.25 8.02
N TRP A 11 -8.46 -1.20 8.83
CA TRP A 11 -7.38 -0.26 9.16
C TRP A 11 -6.21 -0.90 9.90
N GLY A 12 -6.45 -1.91 10.74
CA GLY A 12 -5.37 -2.65 11.39
C GLY A 12 -4.49 -3.42 10.40
N TYR A 13 -5.08 -3.97 9.34
CA TYR A 13 -4.33 -4.67 8.29
C TYR A 13 -3.60 -3.69 7.36
N VAL A 14 -4.18 -2.52 7.09
CA VAL A 14 -3.48 -1.42 6.40
C VAL A 14 -2.24 -1.03 7.16
N ASP A 15 -2.36 -0.79 8.48
CA ASP A 15 -1.23 -0.40 9.32
C ASP A 15 -0.09 -1.42 9.27
N PHE A 16 -0.43 -2.71 9.35
CA PHE A 16 0.56 -3.77 9.21
C PHE A 16 1.29 -3.75 7.87
N ILE A 17 0.53 -3.72 6.76
CA ILE A 17 1.12 -3.78 5.41
C ILE A 17 1.92 -2.50 5.13
N VAL A 18 1.33 -1.32 5.32
CA VAL A 18 1.97 -0.02 5.02
C VAL A 18 3.19 0.24 5.90
N SER A 19 3.18 -0.20 7.16
CA SER A 19 4.36 -0.12 8.02
C SER A 19 5.54 -0.92 7.46
N ARG A 20 5.27 -2.07 6.84
CA ARG A 20 6.31 -2.90 6.22
C ARG A 20 6.78 -2.35 4.87
N GLU A 21 5.87 -1.77 4.09
CA GLU A 21 6.22 -1.16 2.80
C GLU A 21 7.06 0.10 2.98
N SER A 22 6.63 1.01 3.84
CA SER A 22 7.17 2.38 3.87
C SER A 22 7.48 2.93 5.27
N GLY A 23 7.17 2.18 6.34
CA GLY A 23 7.21 2.70 7.70
C GLY A 23 6.32 3.92 7.89
N TRP A 24 5.21 3.99 7.14
CA TRP A 24 4.32 5.15 7.06
C TRP A 24 4.96 6.46 6.55
N ASN A 25 6.10 6.40 5.88
CA ASN A 25 6.70 7.57 5.24
C ASN A 25 6.12 7.76 3.83
N PRO A 26 5.28 8.78 3.57
CA PRO A 26 4.71 9.01 2.25
C PRO A 26 5.76 9.44 1.21
N ASN A 27 6.94 9.89 1.66
CA ASN A 27 8.07 10.25 0.81
C ASN A 27 9.10 9.10 0.67
N ALA A 28 8.75 7.87 1.08
CA ALA A 28 9.64 6.74 0.95
C ALA A 28 9.91 6.45 -0.53
N THR A 29 11.19 6.39 -0.90
CA THR A 29 11.65 5.91 -2.21
C THR A 29 12.69 4.84 -2.00
N ASN A 30 12.46 3.64 -2.53
CA ASN A 30 13.46 2.60 -2.54
C ASN A 30 14.55 2.96 -3.56
N SER A 31 15.80 3.12 -3.11
CA SER A 31 16.91 3.55 -3.97
C SER A 31 17.32 2.51 -5.02
N SER A 32 17.05 1.22 -4.77
CA SER A 32 17.40 0.15 -5.70
C SER A 32 16.35 -0.06 -6.78
N SER A 33 15.06 -0.02 -6.43
CA SER A 33 13.97 -0.32 -7.36
C SER A 33 13.27 0.93 -7.91
N GLY A 34 13.31 2.06 -7.20
CA GLY A 34 12.52 3.25 -7.51
C GLY A 34 11.04 3.12 -7.10
N ALA A 35 10.68 2.10 -6.32
CA ALA A 35 9.38 2.02 -5.67
C ALA A 35 9.15 3.24 -4.77
N CYS A 36 7.92 3.79 -4.75
CA CYS A 36 7.65 5.06 -4.07
C CYS A 36 6.35 5.06 -3.25
N GLY A 37 6.29 5.96 -2.28
CA GLY A 37 5.08 6.25 -1.54
C GLY A 37 4.75 5.25 -0.45
N LEU A 38 3.59 5.43 0.16
CA LEU A 38 3.06 4.50 1.17
C LEU A 38 2.90 3.07 0.64
N ALA A 39 2.53 2.96 -0.63
CA ALA A 39 2.26 1.70 -1.30
C ALA A 39 3.51 1.01 -1.89
N GLN A 40 4.67 1.70 -1.88
CA GLN A 40 5.88 1.28 -2.60
C GLN A 40 5.59 0.78 -4.03
N ALA A 41 4.79 1.54 -4.80
CA ALA A 41 4.39 1.09 -6.13
C ALA A 41 5.57 1.11 -7.11
N LEU A 42 5.70 0.04 -7.89
CA LEU A 42 6.77 -0.13 -8.88
C LEU A 42 6.21 -0.41 -10.30
N PRO A 43 6.51 0.45 -11.29
CA PRO A 43 7.12 1.78 -11.15
C PRO A 43 6.18 2.78 -10.47
N CYS A 44 6.76 3.79 -9.84
CA CYS A 44 6.05 4.93 -9.22
C CYS A 44 5.06 5.62 -10.18
N SER A 45 5.32 5.54 -11.50
CA SER A 45 4.41 6.05 -12.53
C SER A 45 3.04 5.38 -12.56
N LYS A 46 2.87 4.17 -11.97
CA LYS A 46 1.57 3.49 -11.83
C LYS A 46 0.57 4.28 -10.98
N ILE A 47 1.08 5.15 -10.11
CA ILE A 47 0.30 6.05 -9.24
C ILE A 47 0.41 7.50 -9.68
N GLY A 48 0.63 7.73 -10.98
CA GLY A 48 0.72 9.08 -11.55
C GLY A 48 2.04 9.79 -11.25
N GLY A 49 3.09 9.08 -10.82
CA GLY A 49 4.38 9.65 -10.47
C GLY A 49 4.30 10.44 -9.17
N ALA A 50 4.01 11.75 -9.25
CA ALA A 50 3.86 12.61 -8.07
C ALA A 50 2.71 12.17 -7.16
N GLY A 51 1.65 11.59 -7.73
CA GLY A 51 0.53 11.02 -6.97
C GLY A 51 0.95 9.88 -6.04
N GLY A 52 2.12 9.27 -6.23
CA GLY A 52 2.62 8.27 -5.31
C GLY A 52 3.08 8.79 -3.96
N TYR A 53 3.41 10.06 -3.89
CA TYR A 53 3.81 10.72 -2.65
C TYR A 53 2.61 11.36 -1.92
N ASP A 54 1.44 11.42 -2.57
CA ASP A 54 0.20 11.81 -1.91
C ASP A 54 -0.37 10.62 -1.12
N PRO A 55 -0.54 10.72 0.22
CA PRO A 55 -0.97 9.60 1.05
C PRO A 55 -2.32 9.00 0.65
N VAL A 56 -3.27 9.85 0.25
CA VAL A 56 -4.63 9.39 -0.08
C VAL A 56 -4.61 8.64 -1.40
N THR A 57 -3.95 9.19 -2.41
CA THR A 57 -3.79 8.57 -3.73
C THR A 57 -3.02 7.24 -3.64
N ALA A 58 -1.93 7.22 -2.88
CA ALA A 58 -1.13 6.01 -2.65
C ALA A 58 -1.96 4.90 -1.97
N LEU A 59 -2.69 5.22 -0.89
CA LEU A 59 -3.52 4.25 -0.18
C LEU A 59 -4.73 3.80 -1.01
N ALA A 60 -5.35 4.69 -1.79
CA ALA A 60 -6.48 4.33 -2.64
C ALA A 60 -6.05 3.37 -3.76
N TRP A 61 -4.88 3.62 -4.35
CA TRP A 61 -4.29 2.72 -5.32
C TRP A 61 -3.90 1.37 -4.70
N GLN A 62 -3.24 1.39 -3.52
CA GLN A 62 -2.86 0.17 -2.82
C GLN A 62 -4.08 -0.65 -2.43
N TYR A 63 -5.15 0.00 -1.98
CA TYR A 63 -6.41 -0.65 -1.68
C TYR A 63 -6.99 -1.35 -2.91
N SER A 64 -7.04 -0.66 -4.06
CA SER A 64 -7.46 -1.29 -5.32
C SER A 64 -6.56 -2.48 -5.70
N TYR A 65 -5.25 -2.37 -5.48
CA TYR A 65 -4.31 -3.46 -5.74
C TYR A 65 -4.58 -4.69 -4.87
N VAL A 66 -4.68 -4.52 -3.54
CA VAL A 66 -4.91 -5.66 -2.63
C VAL A 66 -6.29 -6.27 -2.81
N THR A 67 -7.31 -5.46 -3.08
CA THR A 67 -8.65 -5.97 -3.35
C THR A 67 -8.67 -6.84 -4.60
N ASN A 68 -8.00 -6.42 -5.67
CA ASN A 68 -7.95 -7.19 -6.92
C ASN A 68 -7.09 -8.46 -6.81
N ARG A 69 -6.01 -8.42 -6.02
CA ARG A 69 -5.03 -9.52 -5.93
C ARG A 69 -5.35 -10.54 -4.84
N TYR A 70 -5.79 -10.06 -3.69
CA TYR A 70 -5.95 -10.86 -2.47
C TYR A 70 -7.41 -10.92 -2.00
N GLY A 71 -8.23 -9.92 -2.34
CA GLY A 71 -9.63 -9.81 -1.87
C GLY A 71 -9.85 -8.66 -0.89
N GLY A 72 -8.78 -8.04 -0.40
CA GLY A 72 -8.80 -6.94 0.56
C GLY A 72 -7.49 -6.90 1.37
N TYR A 73 -7.37 -5.96 2.31
CA TYR A 73 -6.20 -5.93 3.19
C TYR A 73 -6.20 -7.10 4.18
N ALA A 74 -7.36 -7.59 4.61
CA ALA A 74 -7.45 -8.74 5.51
C ALA A 74 -6.84 -10.00 4.88
N GLU A 75 -7.17 -10.25 3.61
CA GLU A 75 -6.67 -11.38 2.84
C GLU A 75 -5.20 -11.18 2.45
N ALA A 76 -4.79 -9.95 2.15
CA ALA A 76 -3.38 -9.64 1.92
C ALA A 76 -2.53 -9.87 3.18
N TYR A 77 -3.05 -9.52 4.35
CA TYR A 77 -2.43 -9.81 5.64
C TYR A 77 -2.32 -11.32 5.88
N ALA A 78 -3.42 -12.07 5.68
CA ALA A 78 -3.40 -13.53 5.82
C ALA A 78 -2.39 -14.18 4.86
N PHE A 79 -2.36 -13.73 3.61
CA PHE A 79 -1.37 -14.15 2.63
C PHE A 79 0.06 -13.91 3.11
N TRP A 80 0.34 -12.72 3.64
CA TRP A 80 1.66 -12.39 4.19
C TRP A 80 2.02 -13.28 5.39
N GLN A 81 1.06 -13.59 6.27
CA GLN A 81 1.31 -14.45 7.43
C GLN A 81 1.75 -15.86 7.02
N ASP A 82 1.22 -16.37 5.91
CA ASP A 82 1.53 -17.71 5.41
C ASP A 82 2.78 -17.76 4.52
N ASN A 83 3.05 -16.68 3.77
CA ASN A 83 4.08 -16.68 2.73
C ASN A 83 5.30 -15.80 3.05
N HIS A 84 5.16 -14.86 3.98
CA HIS A 84 6.16 -13.87 4.37
C HIS A 84 6.66 -12.96 3.23
N TRP A 85 5.80 -12.73 2.23
CA TRP A 85 5.99 -11.74 1.18
C TRP A 85 4.66 -11.08 0.81
N TYR A 86 4.72 -9.91 0.16
CA TYR A 86 3.58 -9.12 -0.31
C TYR A 86 3.89 -8.49 -1.67
#